data_AF-A0A956PKY2-F1
#
_entry.id   AF-A0A956PKY2-F1
#
_cell.length_a   1.000
_cell.length_b   1.000
_cell.length_c   1.000
_cell.angle_alpha   90.00
_cell.angle_beta   90.00
_cell.angle_gamma   90.00
#
_symmetry.space_group_name_H-M   'P 1'
#
loop_
_entity.id
_entity.type
_entity.pdbx_description
1 polymer ?
#
loop_
_entity_poly.entity_id
_entity_poly.type
_entity_poly.pdbx_seq_one_letter_code
_entity_poly.pdbx_strand_id
1 'polypeptide(L)'
;MQIPHLSAAGLTAKNTPKKPTAAVAETTRPEDSVQLGQAPSGKSTEDGRSQTVTTETKPLPAPKAEPKTAATNPNAPLLMEEPSFSEPTTTTRPQGKHQETINSLSDFIEKAAAQGTADPIQPRGDLFETKVEELWKTMNSPEMKAQAAADPYLKPLLTQTLSNLKHVRLDFQHRDDNYVHEDVVKGPYPFEPTLKALTDVRNFYRVLDGTEAGEVRADSTPGQVQTELTEIESRQKTYIKGIINNPLEHYEDFKARLTSQGQKAPFPEFSDMVRYLELHMDKEGPLTEAGGNEHLAVARQIAKEGLNKVKEAGYPYGETIEAVKGSLAYLDIYERGRPGSEARPQLYHSHRYQYYDHFIKNETPDHVLFPTIYGLGATDLMKTRGVPIGFVGIPPEVSWVDGYTQTPLEFFYHDINHVRRMWQFTKEKAGELGTPFPDFIKESNRYVNEELMPVIEISKSDSPERKNEKRMMKLILFEALHEDALPAHPAVLKSSLERAPNTLTPFEELINEEKTVQYIMEPGATTLAYVYRKAAGMFYDMPSMRLDYIVGADYRTQDFVAESAKTLNRELGLGVDEKKIDAYTRDDTGMPDDFRFQLEQQLEEDPDRMAPLNMKED
;
A
#
# COMPACT_ATOMS: atom_id res chain seq x y z
N MET A 1 37.63 -25.67 37.47
CA MET A 1 37.30 -26.87 36.67
C MET A 1 37.39 -26.45 35.21
N GLN A 2 38.57 -26.52 34.58
CA GLN A 2 39.15 -27.67 33.85
C GLN A 2 38.29 -28.15 32.66
N ILE A 3 38.82 -27.86 31.47
CA ILE A 3 38.46 -28.29 30.10
C ILE A 3 38.78 -29.80 29.92
N PRO A 4 38.24 -30.51 28.91
CA PRO A 4 38.94 -30.67 27.60
C PRO A 4 37.97 -30.66 26.38
N HIS A 5 38.29 -30.00 25.25
CA HIS A 5 39.11 -30.40 24.08
C HIS A 5 38.67 -31.66 23.28
N LEU A 6 38.45 -31.48 21.95
CA LEU A 6 38.81 -32.35 20.79
C LEU A 6 38.20 -31.73 19.49
N SER A 7 38.94 -31.02 18.61
CA SER A 7 39.63 -31.44 17.36
C SER A 7 38.76 -32.24 16.34
N ALA A 8 38.38 -31.68 15.18
CA ALA A 8 39.13 -31.53 13.91
C ALA A 8 39.21 -32.78 13.00
N ALA A 9 38.50 -32.73 11.86
CA ALA A 9 38.77 -33.38 10.57
C ALA A 9 37.87 -32.65 9.54
N GLY A 10 38.28 -32.13 8.38
CA GLY A 10 39.41 -32.42 7.52
C GLY A 10 38.92 -33.19 6.28
N LEU A 11 38.42 -32.49 5.25
CA LEU A 11 38.28 -33.05 3.89
C LEU A 11 38.30 -31.94 2.84
N THR A 12 39.42 -31.86 2.14
CA THR A 12 39.66 -31.10 0.91
C THR A 12 39.17 -31.89 -0.30
N ALA A 13 38.50 -31.24 -1.26
CA ALA A 13 38.46 -31.73 -2.64
C ALA A 13 38.46 -30.56 -3.64
N LYS A 14 39.56 -30.49 -4.39
CA LYS A 14 39.77 -29.66 -5.58
C LYS A 14 38.86 -30.14 -6.70
N ASN A 15 38.35 -29.23 -7.53
CA ASN A 15 38.22 -29.48 -8.97
C ASN A 15 38.09 -28.15 -9.75
N THR A 16 38.94 -28.02 -10.76
CA THR A 16 38.92 -27.00 -11.82
C THR A 16 39.25 -27.74 -13.14
N PRO A 17 39.06 -27.14 -14.32
CA PRO A 17 37.95 -27.43 -15.22
C PRO A 17 38.40 -28.16 -16.50
N LYS A 18 37.46 -28.70 -17.27
CA LYS A 18 37.70 -29.19 -18.64
C LYS A 18 36.84 -28.43 -19.66
N LYS A 19 37.51 -27.64 -20.51
CA LYS A 19 37.09 -27.32 -21.89
C LYS A 19 37.12 -28.59 -22.74
N PRO A 20 36.37 -28.63 -23.86
CA PRO A 20 37.11 -28.71 -25.12
C PRO A 20 36.49 -27.95 -26.32
N THR A 21 37.42 -27.39 -27.11
CA THR A 21 37.51 -27.27 -28.58
C THR A 21 36.40 -26.72 -29.48
N ALA A 22 36.87 -25.80 -30.33
CA ALA A 22 36.25 -25.22 -31.52
C ALA A 22 36.09 -26.20 -32.70
N ALA A 23 35.18 -25.85 -33.62
CA ALA A 23 35.20 -26.28 -35.01
C ALA A 23 34.80 -25.09 -35.91
N VAL A 24 35.41 -25.07 -37.10
CA VAL A 24 35.44 -24.04 -38.14
C VAL A 24 34.63 -24.52 -39.36
N ALA A 25 33.89 -23.62 -40.02
CA ALA A 25 33.56 -23.59 -41.47
C ALA A 25 32.79 -22.26 -41.70
N GLU A 26 33.24 -21.23 -42.41
CA GLU A 26 33.69 -21.03 -43.81
C GLU A 26 32.56 -21.05 -44.87
N THR A 27 32.58 -20.04 -45.76
CA THR A 27 31.79 -19.79 -47.01
C THR A 27 30.38 -19.17 -46.82
N THR A 28 29.89 -18.15 -47.54
CA THR A 28 30.27 -17.42 -48.77
C THR A 28 29.40 -16.15 -48.92
N ARG A 29 29.93 -15.05 -49.50
CA ARG A 29 29.17 -13.94 -50.13
C ARG A 29 28.82 -14.29 -51.59
N PRO A 30 27.83 -13.65 -52.26
CA PRO A 30 28.01 -12.37 -53.00
C PRO A 30 26.84 -11.37 -52.79
N GLU A 31 27.07 -10.05 -52.68
CA GLU A 31 27.10 -9.01 -53.74
C GLU A 31 25.86 -8.91 -54.66
N ASP A 32 25.11 -7.80 -54.50
CA ASP A 32 24.66 -6.83 -55.54
C ASP A 32 23.57 -5.92 -54.93
N SER A 33 23.78 -4.61 -54.71
CA SER A 33 23.83 -3.47 -55.64
C SER A 33 22.44 -3.05 -56.21
N VAL A 34 22.03 -1.80 -55.94
CA VAL A 34 21.46 -0.79 -56.88
C VAL A 34 20.67 0.32 -56.13
N GLN A 35 20.89 1.56 -56.61
CA GLN A 35 20.45 2.87 -56.16
C GLN A 35 19.03 3.28 -56.65
N LEU A 36 18.61 4.48 -56.17
CA LEU A 36 17.63 5.45 -56.71
C LEU A 36 16.16 5.21 -56.31
N GLY A 37 15.37 6.20 -55.89
CA GLY A 37 15.58 7.64 -55.76
C GLY A 37 14.29 8.38 -55.37
N GLN A 38 14.47 9.66 -55.06
CA GLN A 38 13.56 10.80 -55.27
C GLN A 38 12.19 10.86 -54.56
N ALA A 39 12.07 11.96 -53.80
CA ALA A 39 10.84 12.64 -53.41
C ALA A 39 9.97 13.05 -54.63
N PRO A 40 8.71 13.46 -54.40
CA PRO A 40 8.49 14.91 -54.37
C PRO A 40 7.46 15.42 -53.34
N SER A 41 7.77 16.65 -52.93
CA SER A 41 6.92 17.77 -52.50
C SER A 41 5.39 17.67 -52.60
N GLY A 42 4.73 18.15 -51.54
CA GLY A 42 3.39 18.73 -51.59
C GLY A 42 3.24 19.82 -50.51
N LYS A 43 3.38 21.08 -50.92
CA LYS A 43 3.00 22.27 -50.12
C LYS A 43 1.47 22.40 -50.11
N SER A 44 0.89 22.72 -48.95
CA SER A 44 -0.29 23.58 -48.89
C SER A 44 -0.24 24.44 -47.63
N THR A 45 -0.04 25.73 -47.87
CA THR A 45 -0.38 26.88 -47.03
C THR A 45 -1.89 26.92 -46.79
N GLU A 46 -2.34 27.27 -45.58
CA GLU A 46 -3.31 28.36 -45.39
C GLU A 46 -3.51 28.77 -43.93
N ASP A 47 -3.69 30.08 -43.79
CA ASP A 47 -3.93 30.90 -42.63
C ASP A 47 -5.21 30.53 -41.86
N GLY A 48 -5.28 30.90 -40.57
CA GLY A 48 -6.58 30.85 -39.89
C GLY A 48 -6.64 31.18 -38.40
N ARG A 49 -6.28 32.43 -38.04
CA ARG A 49 -6.83 33.22 -36.93
C ARG A 49 -7.38 32.50 -35.67
N SER A 50 -6.62 32.73 -34.59
CA SER A 50 -7.10 32.77 -33.20
C SER A 50 -8.36 33.64 -33.04
N GLN A 51 -9.42 33.07 -32.48
CA GLN A 51 -10.52 33.81 -31.84
C GLN A 51 -10.59 33.43 -30.37
N THR A 52 -10.13 34.36 -29.54
CA THR A 52 -10.44 34.50 -28.12
C THR A 52 -11.95 34.73 -27.95
N VAL A 53 -12.62 33.83 -27.22
CA VAL A 53 -13.97 34.05 -26.69
C VAL A 53 -13.83 34.43 -25.22
N THR A 54 -14.00 35.72 -24.94
CA THR A 54 -14.24 36.29 -23.62
C THR A 54 -15.73 36.18 -23.30
N THR A 55 -16.11 35.43 -22.26
CA THR A 55 -17.46 35.48 -21.69
C THR A 55 -17.45 36.37 -20.44
N GLU A 56 -18.01 37.57 -20.59
CA GLU A 56 -18.37 38.47 -19.50
C GLU A 56 -19.58 37.90 -18.73
N THR A 57 -19.42 37.58 -17.46
CA THR A 57 -20.53 37.33 -16.54
C THR A 57 -20.93 38.62 -15.82
N LYS A 58 -22.14 39.11 -16.11
CA LYS A 58 -22.83 40.18 -15.38
C LYS A 58 -23.15 39.75 -13.93
N PRO A 59 -23.06 40.65 -12.93
CA PRO A 59 -23.48 40.37 -11.56
C PRO A 59 -25.01 40.48 -11.39
N LEU A 60 -25.59 39.50 -10.70
CA LEU A 60 -26.98 39.51 -10.23
C LEU A 60 -27.12 40.38 -8.95
N PRO A 61 -28.32 40.95 -8.71
CA PRO A 61 -28.52 42.01 -7.71
C PRO A 61 -28.68 41.48 -6.29
N ALA A 62 -28.20 42.29 -5.33
CA ALA A 62 -28.32 42.06 -3.89
C ALA A 62 -29.79 42.03 -3.41
N PRO A 63 -30.13 41.17 -2.43
CA PRO A 63 -31.45 41.17 -1.83
C PRO A 63 -31.63 42.32 -0.84
N LYS A 64 -32.83 42.91 -0.90
CA LYS A 64 -33.32 44.04 -0.10
C LYS A 64 -33.48 43.67 1.37
N ALA A 65 -33.11 44.61 2.23
CA ALA A 65 -33.41 44.63 3.66
C ALA A 65 -34.83 45.16 3.93
N GLU A 66 -35.47 44.65 4.97
CA GLU A 66 -36.52 45.30 5.79
C GLU A 66 -36.97 44.33 6.93
N PRO A 67 -37.63 44.78 8.03
CA PRO A 67 -37.23 45.82 8.97
C PRO A 67 -37.22 45.34 10.44
N LYS A 68 -36.66 46.18 11.32
CA LYS A 68 -36.61 46.04 12.78
C LYS A 68 -38.00 46.21 13.45
N THR A 69 -38.31 45.36 14.43
CA THR A 69 -39.25 45.64 15.55
C THR A 69 -38.60 45.06 16.82
N ALA A 70 -38.15 45.93 17.73
CA ALA A 70 -38.86 46.51 18.87
C ALA A 70 -38.90 45.56 20.09
N ALA A 71 -38.20 45.99 21.13
CA ALA A 71 -38.06 45.35 22.44
C ALA A 71 -39.35 45.42 23.26
N THR A 72 -39.63 44.38 24.05
CA THR A 72 -40.37 44.47 25.32
C THR A 72 -40.02 43.30 26.24
N ASN A 73 -39.63 43.64 27.47
CA ASN A 73 -39.69 42.85 28.70
C ASN A 73 -40.33 43.82 29.72
N PRO A 74 -41.35 43.49 30.55
CA PRO A 74 -41.11 42.72 31.78
C PRO A 74 -42.29 41.90 32.37
N ASN A 75 -41.95 40.91 33.20
CA ASN A 75 -42.66 40.43 34.40
C ASN A 75 -44.17 40.09 34.36
N ALA A 76 -44.48 38.79 34.44
CA ALA A 76 -45.58 38.23 35.25
C ALA A 76 -45.28 36.76 35.64
N PRO A 77 -45.59 36.31 36.87
CA PRO A 77 -45.32 34.94 37.31
C PRO A 77 -46.48 34.02 36.88
N LEU A 78 -46.18 33.04 36.02
CA LEU A 78 -47.09 31.95 35.68
C LEU A 78 -46.67 30.71 36.46
N LEU A 79 -47.52 30.31 37.41
CA LEU A 79 -47.51 29.02 38.08
C LEU A 79 -47.64 27.92 37.03
N MET A 80 -46.59 27.12 36.84
CA MET A 80 -46.66 25.85 36.13
C MET A 80 -46.75 24.70 37.14
N GLU A 81 -47.78 23.89 36.98
CA GLU A 81 -47.91 22.57 37.60
C GLU A 81 -46.75 21.67 37.15
N GLU A 82 -46.14 20.96 38.09
CA GLU A 82 -45.10 19.97 37.78
C GLU A 82 -45.71 18.83 36.95
N PRO A 83 -45.14 18.48 35.78
CA PRO A 83 -45.50 17.25 35.10
C PRO A 83 -44.91 16.07 35.86
N SER A 84 -45.76 15.13 36.26
CA SER A 84 -45.35 13.87 36.83
C SER A 84 -44.45 13.12 35.84
N PHE A 85 -43.20 12.85 36.23
CA PHE A 85 -42.34 11.93 35.52
C PHE A 85 -42.92 10.52 35.62
N SER A 86 -43.52 10.03 34.53
CA SER A 86 -43.73 8.60 34.34
C SER A 86 -42.37 7.95 34.08
N GLU A 87 -42.07 6.89 34.83
CA GLU A 87 -40.88 6.06 34.62
C GLU A 87 -40.78 5.63 33.14
N PRO A 88 -39.56 5.61 32.56
CA PRO A 88 -39.38 5.14 31.20
C PRO A 88 -39.74 3.65 31.17
N THR A 89 -40.83 3.32 30.49
CA THR A 89 -41.12 1.96 30.05
C THR A 89 -39.90 1.46 29.30
N THR A 90 -39.19 0.49 29.89
CA THR A 90 -38.17 -0.31 29.21
C THR A 90 -38.83 -1.07 28.07
N THR A 91 -38.88 -0.45 26.90
CA THR A 91 -39.09 -1.14 25.63
C THR A 91 -37.88 -2.05 25.43
N THR A 92 -38.03 -3.33 25.80
CA THR A 92 -37.07 -4.37 25.44
C THR A 92 -36.95 -4.39 23.92
N ARG A 93 -35.82 -3.90 23.40
CA ARG A 93 -35.44 -3.99 21.99
C ARG A 93 -35.51 -5.47 21.60
N PRO A 94 -36.13 -5.84 20.45
CA PRO A 94 -36.19 -7.22 20.02
C PRO A 94 -34.77 -7.81 19.94
N GLN A 95 -34.56 -8.98 20.54
CA GLN A 95 -33.27 -9.68 20.46
C GLN A 95 -33.02 -10.14 19.01
N GLY A 96 -31.85 -9.81 18.48
CA GLY A 96 -31.41 -10.23 17.14
C GLY A 96 -31.33 -11.76 17.02
N LYS A 97 -31.51 -12.27 15.80
CA LYS A 97 -31.49 -13.70 15.49
C LYS A 97 -30.12 -14.33 15.81
N HIS A 98 -29.06 -13.54 15.79
CA HIS A 98 -27.68 -13.97 16.00
C HIS A 98 -27.12 -13.53 17.38
N GLN A 99 -27.95 -13.01 18.29
CA GLN A 99 -27.52 -12.51 19.60
C GLN A 99 -26.81 -13.58 20.45
N GLU A 100 -27.26 -14.83 20.42
CA GLU A 100 -26.61 -15.93 21.14
C GLU A 100 -25.19 -16.19 20.61
N THR A 101 -25.01 -16.18 19.29
CA THR A 101 -23.69 -16.31 18.64
C THR A 101 -22.79 -15.13 19.01
N ILE A 102 -23.31 -13.90 18.99
CA ILE A 102 -22.57 -12.70 19.36
C ILE A 102 -22.08 -12.79 20.82
N ASN A 103 -22.97 -13.17 21.74
CA ASN A 103 -22.63 -13.31 23.16
C ASN A 103 -21.61 -14.44 23.38
N SER A 104 -21.81 -15.59 22.74
CA SER A 104 -20.88 -16.72 22.82
C SER A 104 -19.48 -16.37 22.31
N LEU A 105 -19.38 -15.60 21.21
CA LEU A 105 -18.10 -15.13 20.69
C LEU A 105 -17.45 -14.10 21.61
N SER A 106 -18.20 -13.14 22.14
CA SER A 106 -17.67 -12.16 23.11
C SER A 106 -17.09 -12.86 24.34
N ASP A 107 -17.85 -13.79 24.93
CA ASP A 107 -17.38 -14.58 26.08
C ASP A 107 -16.10 -15.36 25.77
N PHE A 108 -16.02 -15.95 24.57
CA PHE A 108 -14.83 -16.68 24.14
C PHE A 108 -13.62 -15.75 23.97
N ILE A 109 -13.80 -14.61 23.28
CA ILE A 109 -12.75 -13.62 23.03
C ILE A 109 -12.22 -13.07 24.35
N GLU A 110 -13.10 -12.71 25.29
CA GLU A 110 -12.71 -12.20 26.60
C GLU A 110 -11.93 -13.24 27.41
N LYS A 111 -12.40 -14.49 27.46
CA LYS A 111 -11.71 -15.59 28.14
C LYS A 111 -10.36 -15.90 27.50
N ALA A 112 -10.26 -15.85 26.17
CA ALA A 112 -9.01 -16.06 25.45
C ALA A 112 -8.03 -14.91 25.70
N ALA A 113 -8.49 -13.65 25.61
CA ALA A 113 -7.68 -12.47 25.90
C ALA A 113 -7.14 -12.47 27.35
N ALA A 114 -7.96 -12.93 28.31
CA ALA A 114 -7.55 -13.05 29.72
C ALA A 114 -6.43 -14.08 29.97
N GLN A 115 -6.26 -15.07 29.08
CA GLN A 115 -5.13 -16.00 29.19
C GLN A 115 -3.80 -15.34 28.82
N GLY A 116 -3.85 -14.29 27.98
CA GLY A 116 -2.69 -13.51 27.55
C GLY A 116 -1.62 -14.33 26.81
N THR A 117 -0.62 -13.61 26.34
CA THR A 117 0.65 -14.17 25.86
C THR A 117 1.72 -13.10 26.03
N ALA A 118 2.96 -13.51 26.30
CA ALA A 118 4.10 -12.60 26.29
C ALA A 118 4.48 -12.19 24.85
N ASP A 119 4.17 -13.05 23.87
CA ASP A 119 4.41 -12.82 22.45
C ASP A 119 3.07 -12.82 21.70
N PRO A 120 2.56 -11.64 21.25
CA PRO A 120 1.22 -11.46 20.68
C PRO A 120 0.98 -12.24 19.38
N ILE A 121 2.01 -12.76 18.77
CA ILE A 121 1.95 -13.52 17.51
C ILE A 121 2.33 -14.99 17.69
N GLN A 122 2.56 -15.42 18.93
CA GLN A 122 2.81 -16.82 19.22
C GLN A 122 1.62 -17.66 18.74
N PRO A 123 1.85 -18.74 17.96
CA PRO A 123 0.82 -19.71 17.62
C PRO A 123 0.15 -20.29 18.86
N ARG A 124 -1.18 -20.23 18.91
CA ARG A 124 -2.01 -20.75 20.02
C ARG A 124 -3.14 -21.63 19.49
N GLY A 125 -2.78 -22.64 18.71
CA GLY A 125 -3.72 -23.65 18.18
C GLY A 125 -4.50 -24.35 19.30
N ASP A 126 -3.86 -24.59 20.45
CA ASP A 126 -4.46 -25.13 21.67
C ASP A 126 -5.69 -24.34 22.15
N LEU A 127 -5.68 -23.02 21.91
CA LEU A 127 -6.73 -22.11 22.33
C LEU A 127 -7.75 -21.87 21.21
N PHE A 128 -7.29 -21.72 19.97
CA PHE A 128 -8.11 -21.14 18.90
C PHE A 128 -8.55 -22.11 17.81
N GLU A 129 -7.76 -23.15 17.51
CA GLU A 129 -7.93 -23.95 16.28
C GLU A 129 -9.36 -24.46 16.11
N THR A 130 -9.90 -25.12 17.15
CA THR A 130 -11.26 -25.67 17.10
C THR A 130 -12.30 -24.59 16.79
N LYS A 131 -12.20 -23.42 17.44
CA LYS A 131 -13.17 -22.34 17.28
C LYS A 131 -13.06 -21.67 15.91
N VAL A 132 -11.83 -21.46 15.43
CA VAL A 132 -11.55 -20.84 14.14
C VAL A 132 -12.01 -21.75 13.00
N GLU A 133 -11.75 -23.05 13.06
CA GLU A 133 -12.20 -24.01 12.04
C GLU A 133 -13.73 -24.16 11.99
N GLU A 134 -14.40 -24.16 13.16
CA GLU A 134 -15.87 -24.14 13.25
C GLU A 134 -16.44 -22.91 12.54
N LEU A 135 -15.89 -21.73 12.82
CA LEU A 135 -16.32 -20.48 12.22
C LEU A 135 -15.98 -20.40 10.74
N TRP A 136 -14.79 -20.83 10.31
CA TRP A 136 -14.43 -20.91 8.91
C TRP A 136 -15.44 -21.74 8.12
N LYS A 137 -15.77 -22.94 8.60
CA LYS A 137 -16.76 -23.82 7.96
C LYS A 137 -18.13 -23.15 7.88
N THR A 138 -18.58 -22.51 8.96
CA THR A 138 -19.88 -21.84 9.02
C THR A 138 -19.94 -20.63 8.08
N MET A 139 -18.93 -19.77 8.14
CA MET A 139 -18.85 -18.54 7.36
C MET A 139 -18.67 -18.81 5.86
N ASN A 140 -17.94 -19.88 5.51
CA ASN A 140 -17.66 -20.25 4.13
C ASN A 140 -18.77 -21.16 3.52
N SER A 141 -19.82 -21.45 4.27
CA SER A 141 -20.94 -22.31 3.85
C SER A 141 -21.75 -21.69 2.69
N PRO A 142 -22.37 -22.52 1.83
CA PRO A 142 -23.30 -22.03 0.81
C PRO A 142 -24.43 -21.18 1.39
N GLU A 143 -24.94 -21.54 2.57
CA GLU A 143 -26.02 -20.83 3.26
C GLU A 143 -25.59 -19.42 3.67
N MET A 144 -24.40 -19.28 4.28
CA MET A 144 -23.87 -17.97 4.66
C MET A 144 -23.58 -17.10 3.44
N LYS A 145 -22.99 -17.69 2.39
CA LYS A 145 -22.75 -16.99 1.12
C LYS A 145 -24.04 -16.51 0.46
N ALA A 146 -25.09 -17.34 0.48
CA ALA A 146 -26.40 -16.97 -0.04
C ALA A 146 -27.04 -15.85 0.79
N GLN A 147 -26.91 -15.90 2.13
CA GLN A 147 -27.39 -14.84 3.01
C GLN A 147 -26.66 -13.52 2.76
N ALA A 148 -25.33 -13.54 2.65
CA ALA A 148 -24.54 -12.35 2.35
C ALA A 148 -24.78 -11.81 0.94
N ALA A 149 -25.13 -12.68 -0.03
CA ALA A 149 -25.48 -12.24 -1.39
C ALA A 149 -26.83 -11.52 -1.48
N ALA A 150 -27.67 -11.57 -0.44
CA ALA A 150 -28.95 -10.88 -0.40
C ALA A 150 -28.80 -9.36 -0.21
N ASP A 151 -27.63 -8.89 0.22
CA ASP A 151 -27.33 -7.49 0.45
C ASP A 151 -25.97 -7.13 -0.18
N PRO A 152 -25.88 -6.05 -0.97
CA PRO A 152 -24.66 -5.70 -1.68
C PRO A 152 -23.49 -5.32 -0.75
N TYR A 153 -23.75 -4.92 0.50
CA TYR A 153 -22.74 -4.57 1.50
C TYR A 153 -22.37 -5.75 2.41
N LEU A 154 -23.25 -6.75 2.59
CA LEU A 154 -22.91 -7.97 3.33
C LEU A 154 -21.92 -8.86 2.57
N LYS A 155 -22.03 -8.94 1.24
CA LYS A 155 -21.09 -9.73 0.43
C LYS A 155 -19.62 -9.30 0.61
N PRO A 156 -19.22 -8.03 0.42
CA PRO A 156 -17.84 -7.61 0.65
C PRO A 156 -17.43 -7.75 2.12
N LEU A 157 -18.33 -7.52 3.08
CA LEU A 157 -18.05 -7.74 4.50
C LEU A 157 -17.75 -9.23 4.80
N LEU A 158 -18.52 -10.17 4.23
CA LEU A 158 -18.24 -11.59 4.37
C LEU A 158 -16.89 -11.94 3.74
N THR A 159 -16.60 -11.41 2.55
CA THR A 159 -15.31 -11.64 1.86
C THR A 159 -14.13 -11.17 2.71
N GLN A 160 -14.19 -9.97 3.29
CA GLN A 160 -13.17 -9.48 4.21
C GLN A 160 -13.07 -10.37 5.46
N THR A 161 -14.20 -10.75 6.07
CA THR A 161 -14.21 -11.61 7.27
C THR A 161 -13.59 -12.98 7.00
N LEU A 162 -13.88 -13.57 5.83
CA LEU A 162 -13.25 -14.80 5.37
C LEU A 162 -11.75 -14.59 5.10
N SER A 163 -11.34 -13.47 4.51
CA SER A 163 -9.91 -13.13 4.37
C SER A 163 -9.22 -13.18 5.74
N ASN A 164 -9.77 -12.50 6.74
CA ASN A 164 -9.19 -12.45 8.09
C ASN A 164 -9.07 -13.84 8.72
N LEU A 165 -10.13 -14.67 8.61
CA LEU A 165 -10.10 -16.06 9.08
C LEU A 165 -9.09 -16.92 8.32
N LYS A 166 -8.99 -16.77 7.00
CA LYS A 166 -8.01 -17.48 6.18
C LYS A 166 -6.59 -17.15 6.67
N HIS A 167 -6.28 -15.87 6.83
CA HIS A 167 -4.93 -15.41 7.17
C HIS A 167 -4.43 -15.93 8.52
N VAL A 168 -5.31 -16.07 9.52
CA VAL A 168 -4.92 -16.64 10.81
C VAL A 168 -4.82 -18.17 10.80
N ARG A 169 -5.16 -18.83 9.68
CA ARG A 169 -5.07 -20.29 9.51
C ARG A 169 -3.90 -20.72 8.61
N LEU A 170 -3.13 -19.76 8.10
CA LEU A 170 -2.07 -20.05 7.15
C LEU A 170 -0.91 -20.77 7.83
N ASP A 171 -0.46 -21.83 7.17
CA ASP A 171 0.85 -22.43 7.40
C ASP A 171 1.89 -21.75 6.51
N PHE A 172 3.17 -21.86 6.89
CA PHE A 172 4.29 -21.24 6.20
C PHE A 172 5.37 -22.29 5.96
N GLN A 173 5.91 -22.32 4.73
CA GLN A 173 7.01 -23.21 4.40
C GLN A 173 7.91 -22.63 3.31
N HIS A 174 9.14 -23.10 3.22
CA HIS A 174 10.00 -22.86 2.07
C HIS A 174 9.78 -23.96 1.04
N ARG A 175 9.82 -23.62 -0.26
CA ARG A 175 9.84 -24.65 -1.31
C ARG A 175 11.13 -25.46 -1.29
N ASP A 176 12.23 -24.76 -1.06
CA ASP A 176 13.59 -25.29 -1.05
C ASP A 176 14.50 -24.39 -0.20
N ASP A 177 15.71 -24.85 0.09
CA ASP A 177 16.67 -24.14 0.95
C ASP A 177 17.28 -22.89 0.28
N ASN A 178 16.82 -22.49 -0.92
CA ASN A 178 17.36 -21.31 -1.61
C ASN A 178 16.71 -19.99 -1.17
N TYR A 179 15.64 -20.02 -0.35
CA TYR A 179 15.05 -18.78 0.18
C TYR A 179 16.03 -18.12 1.16
N VAL A 180 16.43 -16.89 0.86
CA VAL A 180 17.54 -16.21 1.56
C VAL A 180 17.11 -15.25 2.67
N HIS A 181 15.80 -15.06 2.85
CA HIS A 181 15.25 -14.09 3.79
C HIS A 181 14.71 -14.76 5.05
N GLU A 182 14.69 -14.02 6.15
CA GLU A 182 14.15 -14.51 7.43
C GLU A 182 12.65 -14.82 7.34
N ASP A 183 12.21 -15.86 8.06
CA ASP A 183 10.78 -16.11 8.27
C ASP A 183 10.20 -15.02 9.17
N VAL A 184 9.15 -14.36 8.68
CA VAL A 184 8.50 -13.25 9.38
C VAL A 184 7.15 -13.64 9.99
N VAL A 185 6.68 -14.89 9.82
CA VAL A 185 5.46 -15.39 10.46
C VAL A 185 5.70 -16.76 11.07
N LYS A 186 5.20 -16.95 12.30
CA LYS A 186 5.54 -18.10 13.15
C LYS A 186 4.62 -19.32 13.01
N GLY A 187 3.60 -19.25 12.16
CA GLY A 187 2.63 -20.33 11.96
C GLY A 187 1.18 -19.93 12.20
N PRO A 188 0.24 -20.90 12.15
CA PRO A 188 -1.18 -20.64 12.24
C PRO A 188 -1.62 -20.26 13.67
N TYR A 189 -2.77 -19.63 13.75
CA TYR A 189 -3.44 -19.14 14.96
C TYR A 189 -2.56 -18.23 15.84
N PRO A 190 -1.89 -17.21 15.28
CA PRO A 190 -1.16 -16.25 16.09
C PRO A 190 -2.13 -15.51 17.01
N PHE A 191 -1.77 -15.35 18.29
CA PHE A 191 -2.72 -15.00 19.35
C PHE A 191 -3.55 -13.74 19.09
N GLU A 192 -2.92 -12.57 18.99
CA GLU A 192 -3.60 -11.29 18.80
C GLU A 192 -4.29 -11.18 17.42
N PRO A 193 -3.66 -11.59 16.31
CA PRO A 193 -4.35 -11.67 15.02
C PRO A 193 -5.62 -12.53 15.07
N THR A 194 -5.58 -13.65 15.79
CA THR A 194 -6.72 -14.56 15.91
C THR A 194 -7.84 -13.93 16.73
N LEU A 195 -7.53 -13.22 17.83
CA LEU A 195 -8.53 -12.44 18.56
C LEU A 195 -9.20 -11.37 17.69
N LYS A 196 -8.42 -10.72 16.81
CA LYS A 196 -8.95 -9.74 15.85
C LYS A 196 -9.86 -10.40 14.81
N ALA A 197 -9.44 -11.50 14.19
CA ALA A 197 -10.27 -12.24 13.24
C ALA A 197 -11.60 -12.73 13.88
N LEU A 198 -11.56 -13.20 15.14
CA LEU A 198 -12.77 -13.57 15.87
C LEU A 198 -13.67 -12.37 16.19
N THR A 199 -13.06 -11.22 16.49
CA THR A 199 -13.78 -9.95 16.67
C THR A 199 -14.48 -9.53 15.38
N ASP A 200 -13.85 -9.73 14.23
CA ASP A 200 -14.45 -9.44 12.92
C ASP A 200 -15.61 -10.37 12.61
N VAL A 201 -15.51 -11.66 12.96
CA VAL A 201 -16.65 -12.60 12.86
C VAL A 201 -17.80 -12.18 13.77
N ARG A 202 -17.52 -11.78 15.02
CA ARG A 202 -18.56 -11.25 15.92
C ARG A 202 -19.21 -10.01 15.32
N ASN A 203 -18.42 -9.08 14.79
CA ASN A 203 -18.92 -7.86 14.16
C ASN A 203 -19.72 -8.15 12.89
N PHE A 204 -19.34 -9.17 12.10
CA PHE A 204 -20.14 -9.67 10.99
C PHE A 204 -21.54 -10.08 11.46
N TYR A 205 -21.66 -10.84 12.54
CA TYR A 205 -22.97 -11.22 13.08
C TYR A 205 -23.76 -10.03 13.63
N ARG A 206 -23.12 -9.04 14.26
CA ARG A 206 -23.77 -7.78 14.68
C ARG A 206 -24.35 -7.05 13.47
N VAL A 207 -23.57 -6.93 12.39
CA VAL A 207 -24.01 -6.33 11.14
C VAL A 207 -25.15 -7.14 10.52
N LEU A 208 -25.02 -8.46 10.45
CA LEU A 208 -26.02 -9.37 9.89
C LEU A 208 -27.37 -9.31 10.62
N ASP A 209 -27.36 -9.07 11.92
CA ASP A 209 -28.58 -8.90 12.70
C ASP A 209 -29.31 -7.59 12.38
N GLY A 210 -28.59 -6.53 11.98
CA GLY A 210 -29.15 -5.20 11.66
C GLY A 210 -29.80 -4.46 12.84
N THR A 211 -30.11 -5.15 13.95
CA THR A 211 -30.90 -4.63 15.08
C THR A 211 -30.26 -3.47 15.85
N GLU A 212 -28.94 -3.31 15.70
CA GLU A 212 -28.19 -2.20 16.29
C GLU A 212 -28.30 -0.91 15.46
N ALA A 213 -28.83 -0.97 14.23
CA ALA A 213 -28.97 0.19 13.36
C ALA A 213 -29.74 1.30 14.09
N GLY A 214 -29.00 2.33 14.47
CA GLY A 214 -29.53 3.57 14.99
C GLY A 214 -29.89 4.51 13.84
N GLU A 215 -30.39 5.70 14.18
CA GLU A 215 -30.55 6.75 13.19
C GLU A 215 -29.18 7.20 12.68
N VAL A 216 -28.97 7.08 11.36
CA VAL A 216 -27.73 7.54 10.72
C VAL A 216 -27.82 9.04 10.54
N ARG A 217 -27.07 9.77 11.37
CA ARG A 217 -26.91 11.23 11.27
C ARG A 217 -25.46 11.58 10.94
N ALA A 218 -25.30 12.65 10.17
CA ALA A 218 -24.02 13.31 10.05
C ALA A 218 -23.76 14.17 11.29
N ASP A 219 -22.51 14.23 11.71
CA ASP A 219 -22.10 15.12 12.80
C ASP A 219 -21.90 16.57 12.30
N SER A 220 -21.94 16.79 10.97
CA SER A 220 -21.65 18.07 10.33
C SER A 220 -22.40 18.22 9.01
N THR A 221 -22.66 19.47 8.59
CA THR A 221 -23.24 19.74 7.26
C THR A 221 -22.23 19.47 6.13
N PRO A 222 -22.66 19.19 4.89
CA PRO A 222 -21.72 18.94 3.77
C PRO A 222 -20.70 20.07 3.54
N GLY A 223 -21.12 21.32 3.71
CA GLY A 223 -20.22 22.47 3.61
C GLY A 223 -19.15 22.49 4.71
N GLN A 224 -19.53 22.17 5.95
CA GLN A 224 -18.58 22.05 7.06
C GLN A 224 -17.60 20.89 6.83
N VAL A 225 -18.09 19.74 6.37
CA VAL A 225 -17.26 18.57 6.04
C VAL A 225 -16.18 18.96 5.02
N GLN A 226 -16.56 19.61 3.91
CA GLN A 226 -15.59 19.96 2.88
C GLN A 226 -14.56 20.99 3.34
N THR A 227 -14.96 21.99 4.13
CA THR A 227 -14.04 22.97 4.70
C THR A 227 -13.04 22.30 5.64
N GLU A 228 -13.53 21.46 6.56
CA GLU A 228 -12.67 20.79 7.55
C GLU A 228 -11.69 19.80 6.89
N LEU A 229 -12.14 19.04 5.87
CA LEU A 229 -11.25 18.18 5.07
C LEU A 229 -10.09 18.96 4.47
N THR A 230 -10.37 20.13 3.87
CA THR A 230 -9.33 20.97 3.24
C THR A 230 -8.30 21.46 4.26
N GLU A 231 -8.75 21.81 5.48
CA GLU A 231 -7.87 22.24 6.56
C GLU A 231 -7.02 21.10 7.09
N ILE A 232 -7.62 19.92 7.29
CA ILE A 232 -6.92 18.69 7.72
C ILE A 232 -5.86 18.31 6.70
N GLU A 233 -6.18 18.27 5.41
CA GLU A 233 -5.24 17.97 4.32
C GLU A 233 -4.05 18.94 4.32
N SER A 234 -4.29 20.23 4.58
CA SER A 234 -3.23 21.24 4.67
C SER A 234 -2.31 21.03 5.87
N ARG A 235 -2.86 20.74 7.05
CA ARG A 235 -2.09 20.44 8.26
C ARG A 235 -1.27 19.16 8.10
N GLN A 236 -1.88 18.10 7.60
CA GLN A 236 -1.21 16.82 7.34
C GLN A 236 -0.10 16.98 6.30
N LYS A 237 -0.34 17.68 5.20
CA LYS A 237 0.71 18.01 4.23
C LYS A 237 1.90 18.69 4.90
N THR A 238 1.65 19.67 5.77
CA THR A 238 2.71 20.39 6.47
C THR A 238 3.49 19.46 7.41
N TYR A 239 2.78 18.64 8.19
CA TYR A 239 3.38 17.72 9.15
C TYR A 239 4.21 16.62 8.47
N ILE A 240 3.64 15.95 7.46
CA ILE A 240 4.29 14.87 6.71
C ILE A 240 5.51 15.41 5.95
N LYS A 241 5.45 16.64 5.40
CA LYS A 241 6.65 17.30 4.83
C LYS A 241 7.73 17.57 5.88
N GLY A 242 7.36 17.81 7.14
CA GLY A 242 8.30 17.86 8.27
C GLY A 242 9.08 16.55 8.42
N ILE A 243 8.37 15.42 8.45
CA ILE A 243 8.96 14.07 8.51
C ILE A 243 9.87 13.83 7.29
N ILE A 244 9.37 14.10 6.08
CA ILE A 244 10.12 13.87 4.84
C ILE A 244 11.43 14.67 4.80
N ASN A 245 11.45 15.88 5.37
CA ASN A 245 12.64 16.73 5.35
C ASN A 245 13.62 16.41 6.51
N ASN A 246 13.15 15.80 7.60
CA ASN A 246 13.99 15.42 8.76
C ASN A 246 13.70 13.99 9.24
N PRO A 247 13.80 12.97 8.35
CA PRO A 247 13.28 11.64 8.63
C PRO A 247 13.97 10.93 9.80
N LEU A 248 15.28 11.13 9.97
CA LEU A 248 16.04 10.54 11.08
C LEU A 248 15.62 11.09 12.45
N GLU A 249 15.43 12.41 12.55
CA GLU A 249 15.01 13.05 13.81
C GLU A 249 13.63 12.54 14.25
N HIS A 250 12.68 12.53 13.32
CA HIS A 250 11.34 12.01 13.59
C HIS A 250 11.36 10.52 13.93
N TYR A 251 12.16 9.72 13.21
CA TYR A 251 12.32 8.30 13.52
C TYR A 251 12.86 8.07 14.93
N GLU A 252 13.92 8.78 15.33
CA GLU A 252 14.51 8.65 16.67
C GLU A 252 13.51 9.02 17.76
N ASP A 253 12.69 10.06 17.56
CA ASP A 253 11.61 10.44 18.48
C ASP A 253 10.51 9.36 18.57
N PHE A 254 9.97 8.92 17.43
CA PHE A 254 8.93 7.88 17.39
C PHE A 254 9.42 6.58 18.05
N LYS A 255 10.63 6.15 17.72
CA LYS A 255 11.27 4.97 18.29
C LYS A 255 11.43 5.09 19.79
N ALA A 256 11.88 6.24 20.29
CA ALA A 256 12.04 6.46 21.73
C ALA A 256 10.69 6.37 22.47
N ARG A 257 9.61 6.91 21.88
CA ARG A 257 8.25 6.79 22.42
C ARG A 257 7.79 5.34 22.47
N LEU A 258 7.93 4.59 21.38
CA LEU A 258 7.54 3.18 21.30
C LEU A 258 8.39 2.28 22.19
N THR A 259 9.69 2.55 22.33
CA THR A 259 10.57 1.79 23.24
C THR A 259 10.13 1.96 24.70
N SER A 260 9.66 3.16 25.06
CA SER A 260 9.25 3.50 26.44
C SER A 260 7.86 2.99 26.80
N GLN A 261 6.89 3.11 25.90
CA GLN A 261 5.46 2.88 26.19
C GLN A 261 4.84 1.75 25.36
N GLY A 262 5.59 1.13 24.45
CA GLY A 262 5.11 0.10 23.53
C GLY A 262 4.00 0.62 22.62
N GLN A 263 3.10 -0.28 22.23
CA GLN A 263 1.94 0.02 21.37
C GLN A 263 0.97 1.05 21.98
N LYS A 264 1.05 1.30 23.29
CA LYS A 264 0.20 2.28 24.00
C LYS A 264 0.76 3.70 23.98
N ALA A 265 1.92 3.91 23.38
CA ALA A 265 2.52 5.23 23.24
C ALA A 265 1.53 6.21 22.57
N PRO A 266 1.35 7.43 23.09
CA PRO A 266 0.46 8.40 22.47
C PRO A 266 1.09 9.00 21.20
N PHE A 267 0.31 9.02 20.13
CA PHE A 267 0.64 9.62 18.83
C PHE A 267 -0.44 10.67 18.49
N PRO A 268 -0.43 11.84 19.16
CA PRO A 268 -1.43 12.89 18.90
C PRO A 268 -1.43 13.38 17.44
N GLU A 269 -0.32 13.21 16.71
CA GLU A 269 -0.23 13.43 15.26
C GLU A 269 -1.21 12.58 14.43
N PHE A 270 -1.79 11.53 15.03
CA PHE A 270 -2.84 10.72 14.42
C PHE A 270 -4.25 11.33 14.55
N SER A 271 -4.41 12.48 15.21
CA SER A 271 -5.72 13.11 15.38
C SER A 271 -6.39 13.48 14.04
N ASP A 272 -5.61 14.04 13.13
CA ASP A 272 -6.10 14.54 11.84
C ASP A 272 -6.50 13.39 10.91
N MET A 273 -5.77 12.27 10.88
CA MET A 273 -6.14 11.08 10.10
C MET A 273 -7.41 10.42 10.65
N VAL A 274 -7.57 10.36 11.98
CA VAL A 274 -8.78 9.83 12.62
C VAL A 274 -9.97 10.70 12.25
N ARG A 275 -9.85 12.02 12.38
CA ARG A 275 -10.92 12.95 12.01
C ARG A 275 -11.24 12.94 10.52
N TYR A 276 -10.22 12.80 9.67
CA TYR A 276 -10.39 12.67 8.23
C TYR A 276 -11.30 11.48 7.88
N LEU A 277 -11.04 10.30 8.46
CA LEU A 277 -11.85 9.11 8.22
C LEU A 277 -13.29 9.28 8.71
N GLU A 278 -13.51 9.90 9.88
CA GLU A 278 -14.86 10.24 10.36
C GLU A 278 -15.62 11.10 9.35
N LEU A 279 -14.99 12.16 8.84
CA LEU A 279 -15.58 13.07 7.87
C LEU A 279 -15.92 12.37 6.54
N HIS A 280 -15.08 11.43 6.10
CA HIS A 280 -15.34 10.63 4.91
C HIS A 280 -16.52 9.66 5.09
N MET A 281 -16.73 9.11 6.28
CA MET A 281 -17.94 8.33 6.59
C MET A 281 -19.21 9.18 6.68
N ASP A 282 -19.06 10.49 6.85
CA ASP A 282 -20.14 11.47 6.96
C ASP A 282 -20.40 12.23 5.64
N LYS A 283 -19.62 11.96 4.57
CA LYS A 283 -19.90 12.48 3.23
C LYS A 283 -21.25 11.98 2.72
N GLU A 284 -21.88 12.75 1.82
CA GLU A 284 -23.23 12.51 1.30
C GLU A 284 -23.43 11.07 0.78
N GLY A 285 -22.49 10.54 -0.01
CA GLY A 285 -22.57 9.18 -0.57
C GLY A 285 -22.62 8.09 0.52
N PRO A 286 -21.55 7.91 1.32
CA PRO A 286 -21.54 6.95 2.42
C PRO A 286 -22.69 7.11 3.41
N LEU A 287 -23.04 8.36 3.74
CA LEU A 287 -24.12 8.65 4.68
C LEU A 287 -25.49 8.26 4.13
N THR A 288 -25.77 8.57 2.86
CA THR A 288 -27.05 8.25 2.22
C THR A 288 -27.24 6.74 2.10
N GLU A 289 -26.21 6.02 1.64
CA GLU A 289 -26.26 4.56 1.53
C GLU A 289 -26.43 3.91 2.91
N ALA A 290 -25.70 4.38 3.93
CA ALA A 290 -25.86 3.88 5.29
C ALA A 290 -27.25 4.21 5.87
N GLY A 291 -27.82 5.38 5.55
CA GLY A 291 -29.19 5.73 5.96
C GLY A 291 -30.27 4.88 5.28
N GLY A 292 -29.97 4.32 4.11
CA GLY A 292 -30.87 3.42 3.35
C GLY A 292 -30.65 1.93 3.60
N ASN A 293 -29.59 1.54 4.30
CA ASN A 293 -29.20 0.14 4.49
C ASN A 293 -28.77 -0.14 5.94
N GLU A 294 -29.54 -0.97 6.65
CA GLU A 294 -29.30 -1.25 8.08
C GLU A 294 -27.97 -1.95 8.34
N HIS A 295 -27.51 -2.83 7.44
CA HIS A 295 -26.24 -3.53 7.59
C HIS A 295 -25.06 -2.56 7.46
N LEU A 296 -25.10 -1.68 6.45
CA LEU A 296 -24.08 -0.65 6.27
C LEU A 296 -24.11 0.37 7.43
N ALA A 297 -25.28 0.70 7.97
CA ALA A 297 -25.41 1.55 9.15
C ALA A 297 -24.70 0.96 10.38
N VAL A 298 -24.88 -0.34 10.65
CA VAL A 298 -24.20 -1.02 11.77
C VAL A 298 -22.68 -1.09 11.50
N ALA A 299 -22.26 -1.40 10.27
CA ALA A 299 -20.83 -1.40 9.93
C ALA A 299 -20.17 -0.02 10.14
N ARG A 300 -20.86 1.05 9.75
CA ARG A 300 -20.42 2.44 10.01
C ARG A 300 -20.30 2.71 11.50
N GLN A 301 -21.30 2.30 12.28
CA GLN A 301 -21.32 2.50 13.73
C GLN A 301 -20.12 1.82 14.40
N ILE A 302 -19.81 0.57 14.03
CA ILE A 302 -18.65 -0.18 14.54
C ILE A 302 -17.34 0.56 14.22
N ALA A 303 -17.19 1.09 13.00
CA ALA A 303 -16.01 1.87 12.63
C ALA A 303 -15.88 3.16 13.45
N LYS A 304 -16.98 3.92 13.62
CA LYS A 304 -17.00 5.15 14.44
C LYS A 304 -16.73 4.87 15.93
N GLU A 305 -17.22 3.75 16.47
CA GLU A 305 -16.90 3.30 17.84
C GLU A 305 -15.40 3.08 18.02
N GLY A 306 -14.74 2.45 17.04
CA GLY A 306 -13.28 2.27 17.04
C GLY A 306 -12.52 3.60 17.07
N LEU A 307 -12.89 4.55 16.20
CA LEU A 307 -12.27 5.87 16.13
C LEU A 307 -12.50 6.69 17.42
N ASN A 308 -13.71 6.66 17.98
CA ASN A 308 -14.01 7.35 19.24
C ASN A 308 -13.21 6.80 20.42
N LYS A 309 -13.08 5.46 20.51
CA LYS A 309 -12.29 4.83 21.57
C LYS A 309 -10.83 5.30 21.57
N VAL A 310 -10.20 5.42 20.39
CA VAL A 310 -8.81 5.87 20.32
C VAL A 310 -8.65 7.37 20.56
N LYS A 311 -9.65 8.19 20.19
CA LYS A 311 -9.69 9.63 20.54
C LYS A 311 -9.73 9.82 22.05
N GLU A 312 -10.63 9.10 22.73
CA GLU A 312 -10.76 9.17 24.19
C GLU A 312 -9.51 8.68 24.92
N ALA A 313 -8.81 7.69 24.35
CA ALA A 313 -7.56 7.15 24.89
C ALA A 313 -6.32 8.01 24.58
N GLY A 314 -6.46 9.12 23.84
CA GLY A 314 -5.32 9.99 23.48
C GLY A 314 -4.43 9.45 22.35
N TYR A 315 -5.04 8.76 21.39
CA TYR A 315 -4.40 8.21 20.18
C TYR A 315 -3.23 7.26 20.46
N PRO A 316 -3.45 6.16 21.21
CA PRO A 316 -2.42 5.15 21.41
C PRO A 316 -2.04 4.50 20.06
N TYR A 317 -0.74 4.35 19.81
CA TYR A 317 -0.18 3.99 18.51
C TYR A 317 -0.85 2.76 17.86
N GLY A 318 -0.80 1.61 18.54
CA GLY A 318 -1.26 0.33 18.01
C GLY A 318 -2.77 0.31 17.77
N GLU A 319 -3.55 0.71 18.78
CA GLU A 319 -5.01 0.73 18.65
C GLU A 319 -5.49 1.79 17.65
N THR A 320 -4.77 2.90 17.48
CA THR A 320 -5.12 3.91 16.46
C THR A 320 -4.91 3.37 15.05
N ILE A 321 -3.82 2.66 14.78
CA ILE A 321 -3.60 2.01 13.47
C ILE A 321 -4.71 0.97 13.19
N GLU A 322 -5.12 0.20 14.19
CA GLU A 322 -6.24 -0.75 14.03
C GLU A 322 -7.57 -0.04 13.75
N ALA A 323 -7.86 1.07 14.45
CA ALA A 323 -9.08 1.84 14.23
C ALA A 323 -9.10 2.49 12.82
N VAL A 324 -7.95 2.96 12.35
CA VAL A 324 -7.75 3.44 10.97
C VAL A 324 -8.02 2.31 9.97
N LYS A 325 -7.42 1.13 10.15
CA LYS A 325 -7.67 -0.03 9.28
C LYS A 325 -9.15 -0.45 9.28
N GLY A 326 -9.80 -0.50 10.43
CA GLY A 326 -11.23 -0.81 10.54
C GLY A 326 -12.12 0.20 9.82
N SER A 327 -11.71 1.47 9.82
CA SER A 327 -12.38 2.54 9.07
C SER A 327 -12.20 2.39 7.56
N LEU A 328 -11.01 2.03 7.10
CA LEU A 328 -10.75 1.70 5.69
C LEU A 328 -11.51 0.45 5.25
N ALA A 329 -11.66 -0.55 6.12
CA ALA A 329 -12.46 -1.74 5.84
C ALA A 329 -13.94 -1.40 5.63
N TYR A 330 -14.50 -0.49 6.44
CA TYR A 330 -15.85 0.07 6.21
C TYR A 330 -15.94 0.80 4.87
N LEU A 331 -14.99 1.71 4.57
CA LEU A 331 -15.01 2.44 3.30
C LEU A 331 -14.86 1.48 2.11
N ASP A 332 -14.07 0.41 2.22
CA ASP A 332 -13.95 -0.65 1.23
C ASP A 332 -15.27 -1.41 1.02
N ILE A 333 -16.02 -1.71 2.09
CA ILE A 333 -17.37 -2.31 2.02
C ILE A 333 -18.32 -1.37 1.26
N TYR A 334 -18.36 -0.09 1.64
CA TYR A 334 -19.17 0.92 0.98
C TYR A 334 -18.84 1.00 -0.51
N GLU A 335 -17.55 1.12 -0.83
CA GLU A 335 -17.04 1.19 -2.18
C GLU A 335 -17.49 -0.07 -2.96
N ARG A 336 -17.22 -1.27 -2.48
CA ARG A 336 -17.58 -2.53 -3.16
C ARG A 336 -19.08 -2.81 -3.26
N GLY A 337 -19.90 -2.26 -2.36
CA GLY A 337 -21.34 -2.52 -2.34
C GLY A 337 -22.18 -1.47 -3.08
N ARG A 338 -21.68 -0.24 -3.27
CA ARG A 338 -22.48 0.82 -3.91
C ARG A 338 -22.76 0.52 -5.40
N PRO A 339 -23.83 1.07 -5.99
CA PRO A 339 -24.14 0.87 -7.42
C PRO A 339 -22.97 1.23 -8.36
N GLY A 340 -22.78 0.45 -9.43
CA GLY A 340 -21.67 0.62 -10.38
C GLY A 340 -20.33 0.06 -9.91
N SER A 341 -20.35 -0.78 -8.87
CA SER A 341 -19.17 -1.40 -8.26
C SER A 341 -18.66 -2.66 -8.97
N GLU A 342 -19.37 -3.15 -9.99
CA GLU A 342 -19.08 -4.42 -10.67
C GLU A 342 -17.69 -4.45 -11.33
N ALA A 343 -17.14 -3.27 -11.65
CA ALA A 343 -15.81 -3.11 -12.23
C ALA A 343 -14.67 -3.06 -11.19
N ARG A 344 -14.98 -3.09 -9.88
CA ARG A 344 -13.95 -3.01 -8.84
C ARG A 344 -13.20 -4.33 -8.72
N PRO A 345 -11.87 -4.29 -8.57
CA PRO A 345 -11.08 -5.51 -8.45
C PRO A 345 -11.43 -6.25 -7.17
N GLN A 346 -11.34 -7.58 -7.19
CA GLN A 346 -11.46 -8.40 -6.00
C GLN A 346 -10.34 -8.09 -4.99
N LEU A 347 -10.42 -8.64 -3.78
CA LEU A 347 -9.32 -8.55 -2.83
C LEU A 347 -8.11 -9.30 -3.41
N TYR A 348 -7.02 -8.58 -3.69
CA TYR A 348 -5.77 -9.12 -4.22
C TYR A 348 -4.66 -8.95 -3.20
N HIS A 349 -4.37 -7.71 -2.79
CA HIS A 349 -3.35 -7.40 -1.79
C HIS A 349 -3.77 -7.91 -0.41
N SER A 350 -5.03 -7.71 -0.02
CA SER A 350 -5.53 -8.24 1.25
C SER A 350 -5.39 -9.77 1.28
N HIS A 351 -5.81 -10.45 0.20
CA HIS A 351 -5.78 -11.91 0.08
C HIS A 351 -4.37 -12.52 0.14
N ARG A 352 -3.36 -11.78 -0.31
CA ARG A 352 -1.96 -12.23 -0.34
C ARG A 352 -1.14 -11.80 0.87
N TYR A 353 -1.33 -10.58 1.38
CA TYR A 353 -0.36 -9.92 2.24
C TYR A 353 -0.89 -9.49 3.60
N GLN A 354 -2.17 -9.69 3.89
CA GLN A 354 -2.77 -9.22 5.13
C GLN A 354 -2.09 -9.76 6.39
N TYR A 355 -1.52 -10.98 6.37
CA TYR A 355 -0.81 -11.53 7.52
C TYR A 355 0.44 -10.70 7.92
N TYR A 356 1.01 -9.90 7.01
CA TYR A 356 2.14 -9.01 7.30
C TYR A 356 1.77 -7.79 8.15
N ASP A 357 0.51 -7.37 8.14
CA ASP A 357 0.01 -6.29 9.01
C ASP A 357 0.28 -6.63 10.49
N HIS A 358 0.11 -7.89 10.85
CA HIS A 358 0.37 -8.39 12.20
C HIS A 358 1.86 -8.41 12.53
N PHE A 359 2.69 -8.87 11.60
CA PHE A 359 4.15 -8.89 11.77
C PHE A 359 4.70 -7.48 12.01
N ILE A 360 4.35 -6.51 11.16
CA ILE A 360 4.91 -5.15 11.23
C ILE A 360 4.47 -4.38 12.49
N LYS A 361 3.30 -4.68 13.06
CA LYS A 361 2.92 -4.05 14.32
C LYS A 361 3.56 -4.68 15.55
N ASN A 362 3.79 -6.00 15.52
CA ASN A 362 4.08 -6.75 16.74
C ASN A 362 5.52 -7.26 16.85
N GLU A 363 6.22 -7.49 15.73
CA GLU A 363 7.57 -8.07 15.71
C GLU A 363 8.68 -7.07 15.38
N THR A 364 8.32 -5.86 14.97
CA THR A 364 9.28 -4.88 14.45
C THR A 364 9.29 -3.62 15.33
N PRO A 365 9.77 -3.71 16.58
CA PRO A 365 9.75 -2.59 17.54
C PRO A 365 10.62 -1.39 17.11
N ASP A 366 11.54 -1.65 16.18
CA ASP A 366 12.43 -0.65 15.59
C ASP A 366 11.88 -0.05 14.27
N HIS A 367 10.65 -0.41 13.88
CA HIS A 367 9.97 0.10 12.70
C HIS A 367 8.74 0.91 13.11
N VAL A 368 8.49 2.03 12.41
CA VAL A 368 7.35 2.90 12.67
C VAL A 368 6.43 2.90 11.45
N LEU A 369 5.32 2.20 11.56
CA LEU A 369 4.20 2.33 10.63
C LEU A 369 3.49 3.67 10.87
N PHE A 370 3.35 4.49 9.83
CA PHE A 370 2.79 5.84 9.92
C PHE A 370 1.69 6.04 8.86
N PRO A 371 0.40 6.03 9.25
CA PRO A 371 -0.68 6.28 8.30
C PRO A 371 -0.66 7.74 7.80
N THR A 372 -1.01 7.97 6.54
CA THR A 372 -1.00 9.32 5.96
C THR A 372 -2.12 9.52 4.94
N ILE A 373 -2.74 10.70 4.99
CA ILE A 373 -3.67 11.19 3.95
C ILE A 373 -2.95 12.00 2.86
N TYR A 374 -1.71 12.40 3.12
CA TYR A 374 -0.92 13.17 2.17
C TYR A 374 -0.44 12.24 1.05
N GLY A 375 -0.79 12.57 -0.20
CA GLY A 375 -0.33 11.86 -1.39
C GLY A 375 1.18 11.96 -1.55
N LEU A 376 1.88 10.86 -1.25
CA LEU A 376 3.34 10.76 -1.36
C LEU A 376 3.75 10.50 -2.81
N GLY A 377 4.63 11.35 -3.34
CA GLY A 377 5.29 11.08 -4.63
C GLY A 377 6.57 10.25 -4.46
N ALA A 378 7.13 9.76 -5.58
CA ALA A 378 8.38 8.99 -5.59
C ALA A 378 9.54 9.67 -4.82
N THR A 379 9.69 10.99 -4.96
CA THR A 379 10.72 11.75 -4.23
C THR A 379 10.47 11.76 -2.72
N ASP A 380 9.21 11.84 -2.30
CA ASP A 380 8.86 11.84 -0.87
C ASP A 380 9.19 10.49 -0.24
N LEU A 381 8.81 9.39 -0.91
CA LEU A 381 9.11 8.02 -0.48
C LEU A 381 10.61 7.72 -0.44
N MET A 382 11.37 8.19 -1.44
CA MET A 382 12.83 7.99 -1.45
C MET A 382 13.53 8.77 -0.34
N LYS A 383 13.10 10.00 -0.04
CA LYS A 383 13.70 10.81 1.03
C LYS A 383 13.61 10.14 2.40
N THR A 384 12.55 9.37 2.65
CA THR A 384 12.39 8.65 3.92
C THR A 384 12.97 7.25 3.90
N ARG A 385 13.46 6.75 2.75
CA ARG A 385 13.95 5.37 2.62
C ARG A 385 15.11 5.03 3.56
N GLY A 386 15.91 6.03 3.94
CA GLY A 386 17.07 5.84 4.80
C GLY A 386 16.74 5.50 6.26
N VAL A 387 15.47 5.58 6.67
CA VAL A 387 15.02 5.29 8.04
C VAL A 387 13.83 4.32 8.01
N PRO A 388 13.60 3.54 9.07
CA PRO A 388 12.51 2.56 9.10
C PRO A 388 11.19 3.22 9.55
N ILE A 389 10.78 4.27 8.83
CA ILE A 389 9.42 4.80 8.86
C ILE A 389 8.70 4.28 7.62
N GLY A 390 7.70 3.43 7.82
CA GLY A 390 6.83 2.92 6.76
C GLY A 390 5.57 3.76 6.66
N PHE A 391 5.46 4.60 5.63
CA PHE A 391 4.19 5.26 5.36
C PHE A 391 3.18 4.28 4.78
N VAL A 392 1.95 4.34 5.27
CA VAL A 392 0.80 3.65 4.66
C VAL A 392 -0.26 4.68 4.29
N GLY A 393 -0.63 4.71 3.02
CA GLY A 393 -1.70 5.58 2.56
C GLY A 393 -3.05 5.11 3.09
N ILE A 394 -3.90 6.08 3.42
CA ILE A 394 -5.27 5.83 3.88
C ILE A 394 -6.28 6.52 2.96
N PRO A 395 -6.25 6.24 1.64
CA PRO A 395 -7.18 6.87 0.70
C PRO A 395 -8.61 6.46 1.07
N PRO A 396 -9.54 7.41 1.12
CA PRO A 396 -10.92 7.11 1.51
C PRO A 396 -11.78 6.63 0.35
N GLU A 397 -11.26 6.71 -0.87
CA GLU A 397 -11.92 6.43 -2.14
C GLU A 397 -10.99 5.57 -3.01
N VAL A 398 -11.51 5.01 -4.10
CA VAL A 398 -10.72 4.20 -5.04
C VAL A 398 -9.66 5.06 -5.73
N SER A 399 -8.46 4.53 -5.87
CA SER A 399 -7.34 5.17 -6.56
C SER A 399 -6.69 4.22 -7.58
N TRP A 400 -5.99 4.80 -8.57
CA TRP A 400 -5.14 4.04 -9.50
C TRP A 400 -3.69 4.15 -9.05
N VAL A 401 -3.07 3.01 -8.75
CA VAL A 401 -1.73 2.91 -8.16
C VAL A 401 -1.04 1.68 -8.71
N ASP A 402 0.20 1.84 -9.18
CA ASP A 402 1.08 0.77 -9.63
C ASP A 402 0.45 -0.14 -10.70
N GLY A 403 -0.33 0.46 -11.61
CA GLY A 403 -1.05 -0.23 -12.67
C GLY A 403 -2.34 -0.93 -12.22
N TYR A 404 -2.78 -0.74 -10.98
CA TYR A 404 -3.98 -1.36 -10.43
C TYR A 404 -4.97 -0.31 -9.91
N THR A 405 -6.26 -0.56 -10.16
CA THR A 405 -7.33 0.08 -9.38
C THR A 405 -7.29 -0.50 -7.97
N GLN A 406 -7.20 0.32 -6.94
CA GLN A 406 -7.15 -0.13 -5.55
C GLN A 406 -8.27 0.54 -4.74
N THR A 407 -9.02 -0.27 -4.00
CA THR A 407 -9.98 0.21 -3.02
C THR A 407 -9.25 0.61 -1.72
N PRO A 408 -9.91 1.35 -0.79
CA PRO A 408 -9.26 1.84 0.43
C PRO A 408 -8.45 0.79 1.21
N LEU A 409 -9.02 -0.40 1.39
CA LEU A 409 -8.36 -1.49 2.13
C LEU A 409 -7.25 -2.17 1.31
N GLU A 410 -7.44 -2.29 -0.01
CA GLU A 410 -6.42 -2.86 -0.90
C GLU A 410 -5.16 -2.00 -0.94
N PHE A 411 -5.31 -0.67 -0.99
CA PHE A 411 -4.20 0.28 -0.90
C PHE A 411 -3.42 0.12 0.40
N PHE A 412 -4.12 -0.02 1.52
CA PHE A 412 -3.47 -0.20 2.80
C PHE A 412 -2.59 -1.46 2.82
N TYR A 413 -3.12 -2.61 2.38
CA TYR A 413 -2.35 -3.86 2.37
C TYR A 413 -1.27 -3.90 1.29
N HIS A 414 -1.44 -3.18 0.19
CA HIS A 414 -0.38 -2.91 -0.77
C HIS A 414 0.83 -2.26 -0.07
N ASP A 415 0.61 -1.15 0.64
CA ASP A 415 1.69 -0.45 1.31
C ASP A 415 2.31 -1.26 2.46
N ILE A 416 1.50 -2.00 3.22
CA ILE A 416 1.99 -2.94 4.25
C ILE A 416 3.03 -3.91 3.67
N ASN A 417 2.78 -4.40 2.44
CA ASN A 417 3.72 -5.30 1.79
C ASN A 417 5.06 -4.63 1.47
N HIS A 418 5.05 -3.39 0.95
CA HIS A 418 6.27 -2.61 0.73
C HIS A 418 7.01 -2.35 2.03
N VAL A 419 6.29 -1.86 3.04
CA VAL A 419 6.83 -1.52 4.35
C VAL A 419 7.53 -2.74 4.99
N ARG A 420 6.91 -3.91 4.91
CA ARG A 420 7.48 -5.18 5.39
C ARG A 420 8.80 -5.52 4.70
N ARG A 421 8.86 -5.47 3.37
CA ARG A 421 10.09 -5.78 2.62
C ARG A 421 11.20 -4.79 2.94
N MET A 422 10.86 -3.50 2.99
CA MET A 422 11.81 -2.45 3.30
C MET A 422 12.44 -2.64 4.67
N TRP A 423 11.63 -2.96 5.68
CA TRP A 423 12.12 -3.30 7.02
C TRP A 423 13.07 -4.50 6.98
N GLN A 424 12.58 -5.62 6.44
CA GLN A 424 13.31 -6.89 6.38
C GLN A 424 14.67 -6.76 5.69
N PHE A 425 14.68 -6.24 4.46
CA PHE A 425 15.91 -6.13 3.68
C PHE A 425 16.90 -5.14 4.29
N THR A 426 16.42 -4.09 4.96
CA THR A 426 17.29 -3.12 5.66
C THR A 426 17.99 -3.81 6.84
N LYS A 427 17.25 -4.57 7.65
CA LYS A 427 17.79 -5.31 8.79
C LYS A 427 18.79 -6.38 8.35
N GLU A 428 18.43 -7.18 7.34
CA GLU A 428 19.30 -8.23 6.79
C GLU A 428 20.60 -7.64 6.22
N LYS A 429 20.52 -6.51 5.50
CA LYS A 429 21.72 -5.86 4.95
C LYS A 429 22.63 -5.30 6.04
N ALA A 430 22.07 -4.70 7.09
CA ALA A 430 22.86 -4.26 8.24
C ALA A 430 23.60 -5.44 8.89
N GLY A 431 22.91 -6.58 9.04
CA GLY A 431 23.49 -7.84 9.54
C GLY A 431 24.61 -8.39 8.65
N GLU A 432 24.40 -8.43 7.33
CA GLU A 432 25.38 -8.87 6.33
C GLU A 432 26.68 -8.05 6.40
N LEU A 433 26.56 -6.73 6.58
CA LEU A 433 27.69 -5.81 6.70
C LEU A 433 28.36 -5.85 8.09
N GLY A 434 27.73 -6.50 9.09
CA GLY A 434 28.18 -6.45 10.48
C GLY A 434 28.07 -5.07 11.12
N THR A 435 27.23 -4.18 10.55
CA THR A 435 27.03 -2.82 11.04
C THR A 435 25.90 -2.81 12.06
N PRO A 436 26.08 -2.23 13.27
CA PRO A 436 24.98 -2.05 14.21
C PRO A 436 23.82 -1.32 13.55
N PHE A 437 22.59 -1.84 13.72
CA PHE A 437 21.41 -1.32 13.02
C PHE A 437 21.23 0.20 13.11
N PRO A 438 21.38 0.86 14.29
CA PRO A 438 21.29 2.33 14.38
C PRO A 438 22.34 3.08 13.53
N ASP A 439 23.54 2.52 13.40
CA ASP A 439 24.61 3.13 12.59
C ASP A 439 24.32 2.97 11.10
N PHE A 440 23.80 1.80 10.70
CA PHE A 440 23.35 1.56 9.32
C PHE A 440 22.23 2.52 8.92
N ILE A 441 21.26 2.79 9.79
CA ILE A 441 20.19 3.77 9.53
C ILE A 441 20.76 5.19 9.34
N LYS A 442 21.73 5.60 10.15
CA LYS A 442 22.39 6.91 10.00
C LYS A 442 23.15 7.02 8.69
N GLU A 443 23.88 5.96 8.32
CA GLU A 443 24.58 5.87 7.04
C GLU A 443 23.62 5.90 5.85
N SER A 444 22.55 5.11 5.91
CA SER A 444 21.54 5.03 4.85
C SER A 444 20.81 6.37 4.67
N ASN A 445 20.40 7.01 5.77
CA ASN A 445 19.81 8.35 5.74
C ASN A 445 20.77 9.40 5.18
N ARG A 446 22.06 9.34 5.54
CA ARG A 446 23.08 10.23 4.99
C ARG A 446 23.22 10.01 3.48
N TYR A 447 23.33 8.76 3.03
CA TYR A 447 23.45 8.42 1.61
C TYR A 447 22.27 8.95 0.79
N VAL A 448 21.04 8.79 1.29
CA VAL A 448 19.84 9.36 0.65
C VAL A 448 19.95 10.87 0.49
N ASN A 449 20.26 11.59 1.57
CA ASN A 449 20.19 13.05 1.57
C ASN A 449 21.39 13.74 0.92
N GLU A 450 22.59 13.19 1.11
CA GLU A 450 23.85 13.81 0.68
C GLU A 450 24.30 13.34 -0.71
N GLU A 451 23.87 12.15 -1.16
CA GLU A 451 24.32 11.58 -2.44
C GLU A 451 23.16 11.33 -3.42
N LEU A 452 22.07 10.68 -3.00
CA LEU A 452 20.98 10.32 -3.92
C LEU A 452 20.07 11.48 -4.32
N MET A 453 19.63 12.31 -3.36
CA MET A 453 18.73 13.43 -3.67
C MET A 453 19.38 14.49 -4.57
N PRO A 454 20.65 14.90 -4.37
CA PRO A 454 21.29 15.90 -5.21
C PRO A 454 21.39 15.51 -6.69
N VAL A 455 21.58 14.22 -7.01
CA VAL A 455 21.73 13.78 -8.41
C VAL A 455 20.43 13.85 -9.22
N ILE A 456 19.27 13.80 -8.56
CA ILE A 456 17.94 13.86 -9.19
C ILE A 456 17.22 15.20 -9.00
N GLU A 457 17.78 16.13 -8.23
CA GLU A 457 17.15 17.42 -7.97
C GLU A 457 17.11 18.27 -9.24
N ILE A 458 15.91 18.65 -9.67
CA ILE A 458 15.71 19.44 -10.91
C ILE A 458 15.92 20.92 -10.63
N SER A 459 16.87 21.53 -11.32
CA SER A 459 17.08 22.99 -11.31
C SER A 459 16.26 23.68 -12.39
N LYS A 460 15.89 24.94 -12.15
CA LYS A 460 15.29 25.81 -13.17
C LYS A 460 16.20 25.98 -14.40
N SER A 461 17.52 25.99 -14.17
CA SER A 461 18.54 26.13 -15.21
C SER A 461 18.79 24.86 -16.02
N ASP A 462 18.24 23.71 -15.61
CA ASP A 462 18.41 22.46 -16.36
C ASP A 462 17.73 22.55 -17.74
N SER A 463 18.42 22.06 -18.76
CA SER A 463 17.86 21.89 -20.10
C SER A 463 16.66 20.91 -20.05
N PRO A 464 15.72 20.96 -21.02
CA PRO A 464 14.63 19.99 -21.09
C PRO A 464 15.11 18.52 -21.07
N GLU A 465 16.21 18.23 -21.76
CA GLU A 465 16.83 16.91 -21.79
C GLU A 465 17.37 16.51 -20.41
N ARG A 466 18.15 17.38 -19.74
CA ARG A 466 18.66 17.09 -18.38
C ARG A 466 17.55 16.95 -17.34
N LYS A 467 16.45 17.70 -17.48
CA LYS A 467 15.26 17.53 -16.63
C LYS A 467 14.67 16.14 -16.77
N ASN A 468 14.58 15.62 -18.00
CA ASN A 468 14.09 14.28 -18.25
C ASN A 468 15.09 13.19 -17.86
N GLU A 469 16.39 13.43 -18.02
CA GLU A 469 17.44 12.52 -17.53
C GLU A 469 17.34 12.36 -16.00
N LYS A 470 17.25 13.45 -15.24
CA LYS A 470 17.05 13.41 -13.78
C LYS A 470 15.75 12.73 -13.37
N ARG A 471 14.68 12.92 -14.14
CA ARG A 471 13.41 12.22 -13.94
C ARG A 471 13.52 10.72 -14.18
N MET A 472 14.27 10.30 -15.19
CA MET A 472 14.52 8.90 -15.47
C MET A 472 15.43 8.27 -14.41
N MET A 473 16.49 8.98 -14.00
CA MET A 473 17.34 8.59 -12.86
C MET A 473 16.51 8.41 -11.58
N LYS A 474 15.54 9.31 -11.33
CA LYS A 474 14.58 9.18 -10.24
C LYS A 474 13.73 7.90 -10.35
N LEU A 475 13.27 7.51 -11.53
CA LEU A 475 12.54 6.24 -11.72
C LEU A 475 13.44 5.02 -11.47
N ILE A 476 14.69 5.06 -11.90
CA ILE A 476 15.68 3.98 -11.64
C ILE A 476 15.91 3.82 -10.13
N LEU A 477 16.12 4.93 -9.42
CA LEU A 477 16.27 4.91 -7.97
C LEU A 477 14.98 4.46 -7.27
N PHE A 478 13.82 4.90 -7.76
CA PHE A 478 12.53 4.51 -7.19
C PHE A 478 12.26 3.02 -7.35
N GLU A 479 12.55 2.44 -8.52
CA GLU A 479 12.45 0.99 -8.74
C GLU A 479 13.30 0.21 -7.74
N ALA A 480 14.58 0.57 -7.61
CA ALA A 480 15.48 -0.13 -6.68
C ALA A 480 15.06 0.04 -5.22
N LEU A 481 14.75 1.27 -4.79
CA LEU A 481 14.59 1.61 -3.38
C LEU A 481 13.19 1.35 -2.83
N HIS A 482 12.16 1.46 -3.68
CA HIS A 482 10.76 1.34 -3.28
C HIS A 482 10.09 0.07 -3.82
N GLU A 483 10.17 -0.18 -5.13
CA GLU A 483 9.49 -1.31 -5.78
C GLU A 483 10.13 -2.65 -5.39
N ASP A 484 11.45 -2.73 -5.52
CA ASP A 484 12.28 -3.84 -5.04
C ASP A 484 12.53 -3.75 -3.52
N ALA A 485 12.11 -2.64 -2.89
CA ALA A 485 12.27 -2.36 -1.47
C ALA A 485 13.73 -2.43 -0.94
N LEU A 486 14.73 -2.27 -1.81
CA LEU A 486 16.13 -2.44 -1.43
C LEU A 486 16.64 -1.32 -0.51
N PRO A 487 17.57 -1.61 0.42
CA PRO A 487 18.15 -0.59 1.30
C PRO A 487 18.92 0.48 0.54
N ALA A 488 18.83 1.73 1.00
CA ALA A 488 19.63 2.81 0.42
C ALA A 488 21.09 2.68 0.88
N HIS A 489 21.91 2.04 0.06
CA HIS A 489 23.34 1.84 0.28
C HIS A 489 24.07 1.71 -1.07
N PRO A 490 25.29 2.26 -1.25
CA PRO A 490 26.00 2.26 -2.53
C PRO A 490 26.17 0.87 -3.15
N ALA A 491 26.60 -0.12 -2.34
CA ALA A 491 26.79 -1.49 -2.81
C ALA A 491 25.48 -2.16 -3.26
N VAL A 492 24.35 -1.79 -2.65
CA VAL A 492 23.03 -2.34 -2.99
C VAL A 492 22.55 -1.75 -4.31
N LEU A 493 22.66 -0.44 -4.48
CA LEU A 493 22.29 0.22 -5.74
C LEU A 493 23.16 -0.27 -6.90
N LYS A 494 24.47 -0.45 -6.65
CA LYS A 494 25.38 -1.10 -7.61
C LYS A 494 24.87 -2.49 -8.01
N SER A 495 24.57 -3.35 -7.05
CA SER A 495 24.05 -4.69 -7.32
C SER A 495 22.71 -4.68 -8.05
N SER A 496 21.84 -3.69 -7.80
CA SER A 496 20.59 -3.53 -8.55
C SER A 496 20.84 -3.19 -10.01
N LEU A 497 21.75 -2.25 -10.30
CA LEU A 497 22.16 -1.94 -11.69
C LEU A 497 22.90 -3.11 -12.38
N GLU A 498 23.56 -3.96 -11.60
CA GLU A 498 24.22 -5.18 -12.10
C GLU A 498 23.32 -6.42 -12.11
N ARG A 499 22.04 -6.30 -11.76
CA ARG A 499 21.11 -7.44 -11.70
C ARG A 499 20.96 -8.06 -13.08
N ALA A 500 21.54 -9.25 -13.23
CA ALA A 500 21.47 -10.01 -14.46
C ALA A 500 20.03 -10.55 -14.69
N PRO A 501 19.64 -10.80 -15.93
CA PRO A 501 18.38 -11.46 -16.23
C PRO A 501 18.29 -12.84 -15.57
N ASN A 502 17.10 -13.24 -15.15
CA ASN A 502 16.83 -14.45 -14.37
C ASN A 502 17.53 -14.50 -13.00
N THR A 503 18.02 -13.37 -12.48
CA THR A 503 18.45 -13.31 -11.08
C THR A 503 17.24 -13.65 -10.21
N LEU A 504 17.42 -14.57 -9.28
CA LEU A 504 16.34 -15.03 -8.44
C LEU A 504 15.88 -13.91 -7.48
N THR A 505 14.58 -13.65 -7.46
CA THR A 505 13.91 -12.70 -6.59
C THR A 505 12.93 -13.41 -5.66
N PRO A 506 12.77 -12.95 -4.41
CA PRO A 506 11.83 -13.57 -3.47
C PRO A 506 10.39 -13.34 -3.92
N PHE A 507 9.57 -14.39 -3.79
CA PHE A 507 8.14 -14.34 -4.03
C PHE A 507 7.40 -15.23 -3.03
N GLU A 508 6.11 -14.98 -2.88
CA GLU A 508 5.21 -15.81 -2.08
C GLU A 508 4.09 -16.37 -2.96
N GLU A 509 3.87 -17.69 -2.90
CA GLU A 509 2.73 -18.32 -3.55
C GLU A 509 1.81 -19.01 -2.54
N LEU A 510 0.52 -19.07 -2.86
CA LEU A 510 -0.48 -19.75 -2.05
C LEU A 510 -0.73 -21.14 -2.64
N ILE A 511 -0.40 -22.18 -1.88
CA ILE A 511 -0.58 -23.59 -2.27
C ILE A 511 -1.59 -24.29 -1.36
N ASN A 512 -1.86 -25.58 -1.63
CA ASN A 512 -2.73 -26.44 -0.82
C ASN A 512 -4.12 -25.82 -0.56
N GLU A 513 -4.81 -25.45 -1.64
CA GLU A 513 -6.10 -24.74 -1.56
C GLU A 513 -6.01 -23.43 -0.76
N GLU A 514 -4.88 -22.72 -0.94
CA GLU A 514 -4.56 -21.46 -0.27
C GLU A 514 -4.42 -21.54 1.26
N LYS A 515 -4.07 -22.71 1.80
CA LYS A 515 -3.80 -22.91 3.23
C LYS A 515 -2.35 -22.70 3.62
N THR A 516 -1.44 -22.76 2.67
CA THR A 516 -0.01 -22.64 2.93
C THR A 516 0.58 -21.53 2.09
N VAL A 517 1.27 -20.60 2.73
CA VAL A 517 2.17 -19.65 2.07
C VAL A 517 3.48 -20.39 1.84
N GLN A 518 3.86 -20.53 0.58
CA GLN A 518 5.15 -21.09 0.19
C GLN A 518 6.08 -19.95 -0.23
N TYR A 519 7.18 -19.80 0.49
CA TYR A 519 8.26 -18.88 0.15
C TYR A 519 9.13 -19.49 -0.94
N ILE A 520 9.30 -18.75 -2.02
CA ILE A 520 10.02 -19.19 -3.22
C ILE A 520 10.99 -18.11 -3.71
N MET A 521 11.94 -18.57 -4.51
CA MET A 521 12.82 -17.71 -5.29
C MET A 521 12.51 -17.97 -6.77
N GLU A 522 12.15 -16.93 -7.52
CA GLU A 522 11.77 -17.01 -8.93
C GLU A 522 12.68 -16.16 -9.82
N PRO A 523 12.95 -16.56 -11.08
CA PRO A 523 13.70 -15.73 -12.01
C PRO A 523 13.04 -14.37 -12.24
N GLY A 524 13.76 -13.28 -11.97
CA GLY A 524 13.31 -11.91 -12.22
C GLY A 524 14.05 -11.22 -13.38
N ALA A 525 13.43 -10.19 -13.95
CA ALA A 525 14.04 -9.34 -14.96
C ALA A 525 15.10 -8.40 -14.37
N THR A 526 15.90 -7.77 -15.24
CA THR A 526 16.82 -6.71 -14.80
C THR A 526 16.06 -5.50 -14.26
N THR A 527 16.66 -4.73 -13.36
CA THR A 527 16.03 -3.49 -12.84
C THR A 527 15.74 -2.50 -13.97
N LEU A 528 16.65 -2.38 -14.94
CA LEU A 528 16.52 -1.42 -16.04
C LEU A 528 15.43 -1.82 -17.05
N ALA A 529 15.22 -3.12 -17.28
CA ALA A 529 14.11 -3.60 -18.08
C ALA A 529 12.76 -3.27 -17.42
N TYR A 530 12.62 -3.46 -16.09
CA TYR A 530 11.42 -3.04 -15.36
C TYR A 530 11.18 -1.54 -15.47
N VAL A 531 12.19 -0.70 -15.25
CA VAL A 531 12.08 0.76 -15.39
C VAL A 531 11.59 1.13 -16.78
N TYR A 532 12.18 0.56 -17.83
CA TYR A 532 11.77 0.82 -19.21
C TYR A 532 10.30 0.42 -19.42
N ARG A 533 9.93 -0.82 -19.10
CA ARG A 533 8.58 -1.33 -19.36
C ARG A 533 7.52 -0.63 -18.53
N LYS A 534 7.78 -0.29 -17.27
CA LYS A 534 6.86 0.51 -16.44
C LYS A 534 6.73 1.95 -16.96
N ALA A 535 7.82 2.58 -17.39
CA ALA A 535 7.80 3.92 -17.95
C ALA A 535 7.06 3.99 -19.31
N ALA A 536 7.31 3.02 -20.18
CA ALA A 536 6.70 2.93 -21.51
C ALA A 536 5.27 2.32 -21.49
N GLY A 537 4.93 1.54 -20.46
CA GLY A 537 3.63 0.87 -20.28
C GLY A 537 2.55 1.74 -19.67
N MET A 538 1.55 1.12 -19.04
CA MET A 538 0.45 1.81 -18.32
C MET A 538 0.64 1.91 -16.80
N PHE A 539 1.79 1.48 -16.29
CA PHE A 539 2.03 1.34 -14.86
C PHE A 539 1.87 2.68 -14.12
N TYR A 540 2.56 3.72 -14.59
CA TYR A 540 2.54 5.05 -13.96
C TYR A 540 1.44 5.98 -14.48
N ASP A 541 1.13 5.90 -15.77
CA ASP A 541 0.10 6.70 -16.45
C ASP A 541 -0.35 6.01 -17.74
N MET A 542 -1.49 6.42 -18.30
CA MET A 542 -1.99 5.85 -19.54
C MET A 542 -1.22 6.41 -20.75
N PRO A 543 -0.93 5.59 -21.78
CA PRO A 543 -0.30 6.04 -23.03
C PRO A 543 -0.98 7.23 -23.69
N SER A 544 -2.32 7.28 -23.63
CA SER A 544 -3.13 8.38 -24.15
C SER A 544 -3.11 9.64 -23.27
N MET A 545 -2.64 9.55 -22.02
CA MET A 545 -2.64 10.62 -21.01
C MET A 545 -1.27 10.70 -20.31
N ARG A 546 -0.18 10.73 -21.09
CA ARG A 546 1.18 10.83 -20.55
C ARG A 546 1.36 12.08 -19.71
N LEU A 547 1.96 11.89 -18.54
CA LEU A 547 2.25 12.92 -17.59
C LEU A 547 3.72 13.30 -17.72
N ASP A 548 3.98 14.41 -18.41
CA ASP A 548 5.35 14.90 -18.67
C ASP A 548 6.15 15.23 -17.41
N TYR A 549 5.50 15.34 -16.25
CA TYR A 549 6.18 15.54 -14.97
C TYR A 549 6.77 14.23 -14.41
N ILE A 550 6.35 13.06 -14.91
CA ILE A 550 6.97 11.76 -14.61
C ILE A 550 8.26 11.65 -15.39
N VAL A 551 8.16 11.42 -16.70
CA VAL A 551 9.21 11.53 -17.73
C VAL A 551 8.48 11.94 -19.02
N GLY A 552 9.02 12.90 -19.78
CA GLY A 552 8.42 13.31 -21.06
C GLY A 552 8.32 12.15 -22.05
N ALA A 553 7.24 12.08 -22.82
CA ALA A 553 6.93 10.92 -23.66
C ALA A 553 8.09 10.48 -24.58
N ASP A 554 8.74 11.43 -25.24
CA ASP A 554 9.87 11.19 -26.17
C ASP A 554 11.12 10.58 -25.50
N TYR A 555 11.19 10.64 -24.17
CA TYR A 555 12.31 10.16 -23.37
C TYR A 555 12.05 8.78 -22.73
N ARG A 556 10.90 8.14 -23.00
CA ARG A 556 10.53 6.82 -22.47
C ARG A 556 11.02 5.69 -23.36
N THR A 557 12.31 5.70 -23.68
CA THR A 557 12.96 4.74 -24.58
C THR A 557 14.03 3.94 -23.86
N GLN A 558 14.37 2.75 -24.37
CA GLN A 558 15.46 1.92 -23.82
C GLN A 558 16.80 2.68 -23.84
N ASP A 559 17.10 3.38 -24.92
CA ASP A 559 18.33 4.17 -25.04
C ASP A 559 18.41 5.25 -23.96
N PHE A 560 17.31 5.96 -23.70
CA PHE A 560 17.30 7.01 -22.71
C PHE A 560 17.36 6.47 -21.26
N VAL A 561 16.76 5.31 -20.99
CA VAL A 561 16.93 4.59 -19.71
C VAL A 561 18.40 4.22 -19.52
N ALA A 562 19.05 3.64 -20.54
CA ALA A 562 20.44 3.23 -20.48
C ALA A 562 21.39 4.42 -20.27
N GLU A 563 21.22 5.52 -21.02
CA GLU A 563 22.03 6.72 -20.85
C GLU A 563 21.83 7.37 -19.47
N SER A 564 20.58 7.46 -18.99
CA SER A 564 20.28 7.96 -17.64
C SER A 564 20.92 7.09 -16.55
N ALA A 565 20.91 5.76 -16.73
CA ALA A 565 21.56 4.82 -15.81
C ALA A 565 23.10 4.96 -15.82
N LYS A 566 23.72 5.19 -17.00
CA LYS A 566 25.16 5.47 -17.10
C LYS A 566 25.52 6.78 -16.40
N THR A 567 24.72 7.83 -16.58
CA THR A 567 24.91 9.10 -15.87
C THR A 567 24.79 8.92 -14.37
N LEU A 568 23.75 8.21 -13.88
CA LEU A 568 23.62 7.86 -12.47
C LEU A 568 24.82 7.08 -11.93
N ASN A 569 25.28 6.06 -12.66
CA ASN A 569 26.46 5.26 -12.32
C ASN A 569 27.73 6.12 -12.17
N ARG A 570 27.94 7.10 -13.05
CA ARG A 570 29.08 8.03 -13.00
C ARG A 570 28.95 9.03 -11.85
N GLU A 571 27.78 9.66 -11.68
CA GLU A 571 27.55 10.67 -10.64
C GLU A 571 27.66 10.09 -9.22
N LEU A 572 27.23 8.84 -9.03
CA LEU A 572 27.34 8.14 -7.74
C LEU A 572 28.61 7.29 -7.59
N GLY A 573 29.47 7.25 -8.61
CA GLY A 573 30.73 6.50 -8.56
C GLY A 573 30.57 4.99 -8.31
N LEU A 574 29.47 4.38 -8.79
CA LEU A 574 29.14 2.96 -8.49
C LEU A 574 30.08 1.96 -9.19
N GLY A 575 30.67 2.38 -10.31
CA GLY A 575 31.64 1.58 -11.06
C GLY A 575 31.04 0.33 -11.72
N VAL A 576 29.79 0.44 -12.19
CA VAL A 576 29.13 -0.56 -13.04
C VAL A 576 29.67 -0.44 -14.47
N ASP A 577 29.90 -1.57 -15.14
CA ASP A 577 30.29 -1.58 -16.56
C ASP A 577 29.14 -1.05 -17.43
N GLU A 578 29.37 0.05 -18.14
CA GLU A 578 28.35 0.69 -19.00
C GLU A 578 27.85 -0.24 -20.11
N LYS A 579 28.65 -1.23 -20.54
CA LYS A 579 28.19 -2.25 -21.51
C LYS A 579 27.14 -3.19 -20.90
N LYS A 580 27.23 -3.47 -19.59
CA LYS A 580 26.19 -4.23 -18.89
C LYS A 580 24.91 -3.42 -18.80
N ILE A 581 25.01 -2.12 -18.48
CA ILE A 581 23.85 -1.22 -18.42
C ILE A 581 23.10 -1.23 -19.76
N ASP A 582 23.82 -1.14 -20.87
CA ASP A 582 23.24 -1.23 -22.21
C ASP A 582 22.54 -2.57 -22.45
N ALA A 583 23.21 -3.68 -22.14
CA ALA A 583 22.65 -5.01 -22.34
C ALA A 583 21.39 -5.23 -21.47
N TYR A 584 21.45 -4.89 -20.19
CA TYR A 584 20.38 -5.16 -19.24
C TYR A 584 19.13 -4.33 -19.48
N THR A 585 19.25 -3.12 -20.02
CA THR A 585 18.08 -2.30 -20.39
C THR A 585 17.28 -2.91 -21.55
N ARG A 586 17.92 -3.76 -22.37
CA ARG A 586 17.33 -4.37 -23.58
C ARG A 586 16.96 -5.84 -23.38
N ASP A 587 17.12 -6.37 -22.18
CA ASP A 587 16.89 -7.78 -21.88
C ASP A 587 15.67 -7.97 -20.98
N ASP A 588 14.53 -8.33 -21.59
CA ASP A 588 13.29 -8.65 -20.89
C ASP A 588 13.26 -10.10 -20.34
N THR A 589 14.38 -10.84 -20.38
CA THR A 589 14.43 -12.20 -19.84
C THR A 589 14.22 -12.16 -18.32
N GLY A 590 13.38 -13.06 -17.80
CA GLY A 590 12.96 -13.07 -16.40
C GLY A 590 11.77 -12.15 -16.07
N MET A 591 11.19 -11.43 -17.05
CA MET A 591 9.92 -10.73 -16.84
C MET A 591 8.80 -11.75 -16.52
N PRO A 592 7.99 -11.52 -15.47
CA PRO A 592 6.83 -12.33 -15.16
C PRO A 592 5.85 -12.43 -16.33
N ASP A 593 5.24 -13.61 -16.52
CA ASP A 593 4.36 -13.87 -17.66
C ASP A 593 3.08 -13.02 -17.63
N ASP A 594 2.56 -12.71 -16.44
CA ASP A 594 1.43 -11.79 -16.27
C ASP A 594 1.78 -10.37 -16.69
N PHE A 595 2.97 -9.89 -16.33
CA PHE A 595 3.48 -8.59 -16.76
C PHE A 595 3.69 -8.56 -18.29
N ARG A 596 4.24 -9.62 -18.88
CA ARG A 596 4.37 -9.74 -20.34
C ARG A 596 3.02 -9.75 -21.04
N PHE A 597 2.07 -10.55 -20.57
CA PHE A 597 0.73 -10.62 -21.16
C PHE A 597 0.02 -9.26 -21.13
N GLN A 598 0.08 -8.56 -20.00
CA GLN A 598 -0.48 -7.20 -19.91
C GLN A 598 0.18 -6.25 -20.91
N LEU A 599 1.50 -6.35 -21.07
CA LEU A 599 2.24 -5.52 -22.02
C LEU A 599 1.95 -5.89 -23.48
N GLU A 600 1.79 -7.19 -23.80
CA GLU A 600 1.41 -7.68 -25.12
C GLU A 600 0.02 -7.20 -25.51
N GLN A 601 -0.95 -7.32 -24.61
CA GLN A 601 -2.28 -6.76 -24.80
C GLN A 601 -2.22 -5.25 -25.06
N GLN A 602 -1.39 -4.52 -24.31
CA GLN A 602 -1.19 -3.08 -24.52
C GLN A 602 -0.54 -2.75 -25.87
N LEU A 603 0.42 -3.56 -26.31
CA LEU A 603 1.06 -3.44 -27.62
C LEU A 603 0.08 -3.70 -28.75
N GLU A 604 -0.87 -4.62 -28.58
CA GLU A 604 -1.93 -4.87 -29.56
C GLU A 604 -2.94 -3.72 -29.64
N GLU A 605 -3.27 -3.10 -28.50
CA GLU A 605 -4.22 -1.98 -28.41
C GLU A 605 -3.62 -0.63 -28.87
N ASP A 606 -2.31 -0.42 -28.76
CA ASP A 606 -1.61 0.82 -29.16
C ASP A 606 -0.17 0.54 -29.71
N PRO A 607 -0.07 -0.06 -30.91
CA PRO A 607 1.20 -0.59 -31.45
C PRO A 607 2.26 0.47 -31.79
N ASP A 608 1.85 1.73 -31.97
CA ASP A 608 2.75 2.81 -32.40
C ASP A 608 3.54 3.44 -31.24
N ARG A 609 3.27 3.06 -29.98
CA ARG A 609 3.79 3.77 -28.78
C ARG A 609 4.71 2.97 -27.87
N MET A 610 4.92 1.67 -28.12
CA MET A 610 5.83 0.83 -27.35
C MET A 610 6.71 -0.01 -28.26
N ALA A 611 7.97 -0.25 -27.88
CA ALA A 611 8.80 -1.20 -28.61
C ALA A 611 8.27 -2.62 -28.34
N PRO A 612 8.16 -3.48 -29.37
CA PRO A 612 7.73 -4.86 -29.18
C PRO A 612 8.58 -5.56 -28.12
N LEU A 613 7.98 -6.50 -27.37
CA LEU A 613 8.75 -7.45 -26.58
C LEU A 613 9.77 -8.11 -27.50
N ASN A 614 11.01 -8.31 -27.02
CA ASN A 614 12.07 -8.95 -27.81
C ASN A 614 11.47 -10.14 -28.58
N MET A 615 11.23 -9.97 -29.87
CA MET A 615 10.86 -11.08 -30.72
C MET A 615 12.07 -11.99 -30.66
N LYS A 616 11.87 -13.22 -30.19
CA LYS A 616 12.88 -14.25 -30.42
C LYS A 616 13.15 -14.19 -31.92
N GLU A 617 14.37 -13.77 -32.28
CA GLU A 617 14.84 -14.00 -33.65
C GLU A 617 14.77 -15.51 -33.83
N ASP A 618 13.86 -15.96 -34.69
CA ASP A 618 13.68 -17.36 -35.09
C ASP A 618 14.98 -17.97 -35.63
#